data_AF-A0A6C0LBA8-F1
#
_entry.id   AF-A0A6C0LBA8-F1
#
_cell.length_a   1.000
_cell.length_b   1.000
_cell.length_c   1.000
_cell.angle_alpha   90.00
_cell.angle_beta   90.00
_cell.angle_gamma   90.00
#
_symmetry.space_group_name_H-M   'P 1'
#
loop_
_entity.id
_entity.type
_entity.pdbx_description
1 polymer ?
#
loop_
_entity_poly.entity_id
_entity_poly.type
_entity_poly.pdbx_seq_one_letter_code
_entity_poly.pdbx_strand_id
1 'polypeptide(L)'
;MNTTNKICCDDNITIFAKGRIYIINKEPYETIGDVYKRGWYIINNIKSDNSDNSENYTKLYSLSIINNNKNKGMTYDDAIL
;
A
#
# COMPACT_ATOMS: atom_id res chain seq x y z
N MET A 1 22.83 -15.67 -23.13
CA MET A 1 22.15 -15.19 -21.91
C MET A 1 21.51 -13.86 -22.26
N ASN A 2 20.17 -13.79 -22.26
CA ASN A 2 19.45 -12.56 -22.58
C ASN A 2 19.19 -11.84 -21.26
N THR A 3 20.02 -10.86 -20.91
CA THR A 3 19.74 -9.97 -19.79
C THR A 3 18.70 -8.96 -20.25
N THR A 4 17.43 -9.31 -20.11
CA THR A 4 16.38 -8.30 -20.08
C THR A 4 16.65 -7.43 -18.86
N ASN A 5 17.26 -6.26 -19.10
CA ASN A 5 17.18 -5.14 -18.19
C ASN A 5 15.70 -4.81 -18.03
N LYS A 6 15.03 -5.48 -17.10
CA LYS A 6 13.75 -5.04 -16.56
C LYS A 6 14.08 -3.75 -15.83
N ILE A 7 14.03 -2.63 -16.56
CA ILE A 7 13.84 -1.33 -15.96
C ILE A 7 12.46 -1.42 -15.33
N CYS A 8 12.40 -1.98 -14.12
CA CYS A 8 11.23 -1.86 -13.27
C CYS A 8 11.21 -0.38 -12.87
N CYS A 9 10.56 0.43 -13.70
CA CYS A 9 9.89 1.60 -13.18
C CYS A 9 8.84 1.03 -12.23
N ASP A 10 9.20 0.83 -10.97
CA ASP A 10 8.20 0.60 -9.96
C ASP A 10 7.31 1.86 -10.03
N ASP A 11 6.07 1.69 -10.50
CA ASP A 11 5.06 2.74 -10.67
C ASP A 11 4.60 3.23 -9.28
N ASN A 12 5.56 3.70 -8.49
CA ASN A 12 5.38 4.12 -7.14
C ASN A 12 4.81 5.53 -7.15
N ILE A 13 3.95 5.79 -6.18
CA ILE A 13 3.48 7.14 -5.92
C ILE A 13 4.16 7.65 -4.66
N THR A 14 4.57 8.91 -4.75
CA THR A 14 5.10 9.66 -3.62
C THR A 14 4.01 10.59 -3.10
N ILE A 15 3.71 10.52 -1.81
CA ILE A 15 2.73 11.38 -1.15
C ILE A 15 3.47 12.19 -0.08
N PHE A 16 3.36 13.51 -0.16
CA PHE A 16 3.82 14.41 0.90
C PHE A 16 2.64 14.76 1.81
N ALA A 17 2.70 14.34 3.07
CA ALA A 17 1.63 14.57 4.03
C ALA A 17 2.21 14.71 5.45
N LYS A 18 1.63 15.59 6.26
CA LYS A 18 2.04 15.80 7.68
C LYS A 18 3.54 16.07 7.84
N GLY A 19 4.17 16.75 6.88
CA GLY A 19 5.61 17.04 6.88
C GLY A 19 6.52 15.84 6.60
N ARG A 20 5.97 14.70 6.14
CA ARG A 20 6.70 13.48 5.82
C ARG A 20 6.48 13.05 4.37
N ILE A 21 7.47 12.38 3.78
CA ILE A 21 7.40 11.78 2.45
C ILE A 21 7.08 10.30 2.60
N TYR A 22 6.03 9.84 1.93
CA TYR A 22 5.62 8.44 1.88
C TYR A 22 5.79 7.93 0.46
N ILE A 23 6.55 6.84 0.30
CA ILE A 23 6.71 6.15 -0.97
C ILE A 23 5.84 4.89 -0.90
N ILE A 24 4.83 4.81 -1.75
CA ILE A 24 3.88 3.70 -1.77
C ILE A 24 4.13 2.91 -3.04
N ASN A 25 4.62 1.68 -2.86
CA ASN A 25 4.93 0.80 -3.96
C ASN A 25 3.66 0.21 -4.55
N LYS A 26 3.54 0.20 -5.89
CA LYS A 26 2.39 -0.41 -6.59
C LYS A 26 2.44 -1.93 -6.51
N GLU A 27 1.31 -2.55 -6.21
CA GLU A 27 1.16 -4.01 -6.30
C GLU A 27 0.81 -4.45 -7.74
N PRO A 28 1.14 -5.71 -8.12
CA PRO A 28 0.66 -6.28 -9.37
C PRO A 28 -0.87 -6.13 -9.50
N TYR A 29 -1.33 -5.80 -10.70
CA TYR A 29 -2.75 -5.61 -11.04
C TYR A 29 -3.45 -4.43 -10.35
N GLU A 30 -2.73 -3.64 -9.57
CA GLU A 30 -3.23 -2.41 -8.99
C GLU A 30 -3.19 -1.27 -10.03
N THR A 31 -4.24 -0.46 -10.13
CA THR A 31 -4.19 0.78 -10.93
C THR A 31 -3.53 1.90 -10.11
N ILE A 32 -2.97 2.93 -10.74
CA ILE A 32 -2.40 4.08 -10.01
C ILE A 32 -3.41 4.70 -9.03
N GLY A 33 -4.70 4.73 -9.39
CA GLY A 33 -5.77 5.22 -8.52
C GLY A 33 -5.96 4.34 -7.28
N ASP A 34 -5.79 3.03 -7.39
CA ASP A 34 -5.85 2.12 -6.25
C ASP A 34 -4.63 2.28 -5.33
N VAL A 35 -3.42 2.44 -5.90
CA VAL A 35 -2.21 2.74 -5.13
C VAL A 35 -2.42 4.03 -4.32
N TYR A 36 -3.04 5.06 -4.93
CA TYR A 36 -3.29 6.34 -4.28
C TYR A 36 -4.29 6.23 -3.12
N LYS A 37 -5.39 5.48 -3.31
CA LYS A 37 -6.34 5.17 -2.24
C LYS A 37 -5.68 4.44 -1.08
N ARG A 38 -4.82 3.45 -1.39
CA ARG A 38 -4.05 2.71 -0.40
C ARG A 38 -3.08 3.60 0.36
N GLY A 39 -2.34 4.46 -0.34
CA GLY A 39 -1.42 5.42 0.27
C GLY A 39 -2.13 6.32 1.29
N TRP A 40 -3.29 6.87 0.92
CA TRP A 40 -4.09 7.66 1.85
C TRP A 40 -4.66 6.87 3.03
N TYR A 41 -5.07 5.61 2.80
CA TYR A 41 -5.50 4.74 3.89
C TYR A 41 -4.37 4.57 4.93
N ILE A 42 -3.15 4.27 4.47
CA ILE A 42 -1.99 4.10 5.35
C ILE A 42 -1.69 5.41 6.10
N ILE A 43 -1.58 6.54 5.40
CA ILE A 43 -1.24 7.84 5.99
C ILE A 43 -2.26 8.32 7.04
N ASN A 44 -3.53 7.98 6.84
CA ASN A 44 -4.60 8.36 7.76
C ASN A 44 -4.66 7.48 9.01
N ASN A 45 -4.22 6.22 8.92
CA ASN A 45 -4.29 5.25 10.02
C ASN A 45 -2.95 5.00 10.73
N ILE A 46 -1.83 5.38 10.10
CA ILE A 46 -0.52 5.26 10.73
C ILE A 46 -0.41 6.25 11.89
N LYS A 47 0.03 5.76 13.04
CA LYS A 47 0.24 6.62 14.21
C LYS A 47 1.46 7.51 13.94
N SER A 48 1.35 8.76 14.37
CA SER A 48 2.36 9.80 14.10
C SER A 48 3.52 9.79 15.10
N ASP A 49 3.45 8.96 16.15
CA ASP A 49 4.43 8.88 17.21
C ASP A 49 5.71 8.17 16.75
N ASN A 50 6.84 8.63 17.29
CA ASN A 50 8.19 8.20 16.90
C ASN A 50 8.57 6.79 17.39
N SER A 51 7.60 5.92 17.66
CA SER A 51 7.88 4.52 17.97
C SER A 51 8.14 3.75 16.67
N ASP A 52 8.92 2.69 16.75
CA ASP A 52 9.19 1.80 15.61
C ASP A 52 7.84 1.26 15.09
N ASN A 53 7.40 1.80 13.95
CA ASN A 53 6.07 1.60 13.37
C ASN A 53 6.08 0.52 12.28
N SER A 54 7.16 -0.28 12.17
CA SER A 54 7.34 -1.28 11.13
C SER A 54 6.26 -2.38 11.15
N GLU A 55 5.86 -2.86 12.34
CA GLU A 55 4.74 -3.79 12.50
C GLU A 55 3.39 -3.15 12.14
N ASN A 56 3.20 -1.87 12.52
CA ASN A 56 1.98 -1.13 12.24
C ASN A 56 1.82 -0.90 10.74
N TYR A 57 2.90 -0.55 10.03
CA TYR A 57 2.87 -0.36 8.58
C TYR A 57 2.50 -1.63 7.84
N THR A 58 3.12 -2.78 8.15
CA THR A 58 2.82 -4.06 7.49
C THR A 58 1.34 -4.44 7.66
N LYS A 59 0.79 -4.27 8.86
CA LYS A 59 -0.63 -4.51 9.11
C LYS A 59 -1.52 -3.56 8.30
N LEU A 60 -1.23 -2.26 8.32
CA LEU A 60 -1.99 -1.25 7.56
C LEU A 60 -1.90 -1.48 6.06
N TYR A 61 -0.75 -1.95 5.57
CA TYR A 61 -0.53 -2.33 4.19
C TYR A 61 -1.49 -3.46 3.77
N SER A 62 -1.49 -4.57 4.50
CA SER A 62 -2.40 -5.69 4.22
C SER A 62 -3.86 -5.26 4.29
N LEU A 63 -4.26 -4.50 5.33
CA LEU A 63 -5.63 -3.99 5.49
C LEU A 63 -6.04 -3.06 4.34
N SER A 64 -5.12 -2.24 3.83
CA SER A 64 -5.42 -1.32 2.73
C SER A 64 -5.66 -2.05 1.40
N ILE A 65 -4.93 -3.14 1.14
CA ILE A 65 -5.17 -4.03 -0.02
C ILE A 65 -6.53 -4.70 0.13
N ILE A 66 -6.85 -5.21 1.32
CA ILE A 66 -8.15 -5.81 1.62
C ILE A 66 -9.26 -4.81 1.33
N ASN A 67 -9.10 -3.59 1.83
CA ASN A 67 -10.07 -2.52 1.65
C ASN A 67 -10.27 -2.09 0.19
N ASN A 68 -9.21 -2.07 -0.61
CA ASN A 68 -9.31 -1.77 -2.05
C ASN A 68 -10.04 -2.88 -2.82
N ASN A 69 -9.88 -4.13 -2.40
CA ASN A 69 -10.40 -5.29 -3.12
C ASN A 69 -11.77 -5.78 -2.65
N LYS A 70 -12.21 -5.45 -1.43
CA LYS A 70 -13.55 -5.82 -0.93
C LYS A 70 -14.70 -5.37 -1.84
N ASN A 71 -14.53 -4.23 -2.52
CA ASN A 71 -15.50 -3.67 -3.46
C ASN A 71 -15.36 -4.19 -4.90
N LYS A 72 -14.37 -5.06 -5.16
CA LYS A 72 -14.09 -5.68 -6.45
C LYS A 72 -14.52 -7.15 -6.51
N GLY A 73 -15.40 -7.57 -5.59
CA GLY A 73 -15.91 -8.95 -5.53
C GLY A 73 -15.00 -9.92 -4.78
N MET A 74 -14.02 -9.43 -4.01
CA MET A 74 -13.18 -10.28 -3.15
C MET A 74 -13.93 -10.58 -1.85
N THR A 75 -14.26 -11.85 -1.60
CA THR A 75 -14.87 -12.33 -0.35
C THR A 75 -13.79 -12.83 0.60
N TYR A 76 -13.84 -12.41 1.87
CA TYR A 76 -12.97 -12.91 2.93
C TYR A 76 -13.80 -13.87 3.80
N ASP A 77 -13.25 -15.03 4.14
CA ASP A 77 -13.87 -15.89 5.15
C ASP A 77 -13.63 -15.27 6.53
N ASP A 78 -14.71 -14.88 7.21
CA ASP A 78 -14.69 -14.22 8.52
C ASP A 78 -14.09 -15.10 9.65
N ALA A 79 -13.72 -16.35 9.35
CA ALA A 79 -13.15 -17.30 10.30
C ALA A 79 -11.63 -17.12 10.55
N ILE A 80 -10.95 -16.18 9.87
CA ILE A 80 -9.49 -15.96 9.98
C ILE A 80 -9.13 -14.47 10.18
N LEU A 81 -9.85 -13.75 11.05
CA LEU A 81 -9.52 -12.38 11.50
C LEU A 81 -9.57 -12.28 13.02
#